data_AF-A0A944YJL4-F1
#
_entry.id   AF-A0A944YJL4-F1
#
_cell.length_a   1.000
_cell.length_b   1.000
_cell.length_c   1.000
_cell.angle_alpha   90.00
_cell.angle_beta   90.00
_cell.angle_gamma   90.00
#
_symmetry.space_group_name_H-M   'P 1'
#
loop_
_entity.id
_entity.type
_entity.pdbx_description
1 polymer ?
#
loop_
_entity_poly.entity_id
_entity_poly.type
_entity_poly.pdbx_seq_one_letter_code
_entity_poly.pdbx_strand_id
1 'polypeptide(L)'
;MIARFLPVFFTYFLVINFVLADETEEVISVASYIDSSELNASPVDIISSQEFKNLRVSTVAELSKYLSVASGSHFQTNALDGVDQGMSSITLRGLDHASTLILINKKRQTHSGTPSNEGEGYIDVNIIPEIALERIEILKDGATSLYGSDAVAGVINFNTYRAFDGLRISAASQKTSSYNQTDNSLGVLYGGNAFDGNFVVALSALNRSPLNASEIPKIAELGLSGLGNSFKITASDTLTSGPYAGSYSVNQTIPDPSCIDNGGVIAGPRCKFLYGERFNIV
;
A
#
# COMPACT_ATOMS: atom_id res chain seq x y z
N MET A 1 80.56 18.97 -13.83
CA MET A 1 80.15 18.51 -12.47
C MET A 1 78.66 18.17 -12.57
N ILE A 2 78.35 16.88 -12.70
CA ILE A 2 77.03 16.37 -13.11
C ILE A 2 76.15 16.24 -11.87
N ALA A 3 75.05 17.01 -11.81
CA ALA A 3 74.05 16.94 -10.75
C ALA A 3 73.13 15.73 -10.97
N ARG A 4 73.09 14.82 -9.99
CA ARG A 4 72.20 13.65 -9.98
C ARG A 4 70.83 14.05 -9.43
N PHE A 5 69.78 13.87 -10.23
CA PHE A 5 68.39 13.86 -9.81
C PHE A 5 68.09 12.55 -9.05
N LEU A 6 67.49 12.66 -7.87
CA LEU A 6 66.95 11.54 -7.09
C LEU A 6 65.41 11.69 -7.04
N PRO A 7 64.60 10.73 -7.49
CA PRO A 7 63.15 10.86 -7.47
C PRO A 7 62.61 10.51 -6.07
N VAL A 8 61.74 11.37 -5.54
CA VAL A 8 60.98 11.16 -4.30
C VAL A 8 59.86 10.17 -4.59
N PHE A 9 59.93 8.98 -3.99
CA PHE A 9 58.88 7.97 -4.03
C PHE A 9 57.81 8.34 -2.99
N PHE A 10 56.60 8.67 -3.44
CA PHE A 10 55.45 8.94 -2.58
C PHE A 10 54.78 7.60 -2.24
N THR A 11 55.11 7.03 -1.08
CA THR A 11 54.49 5.80 -0.59
C THR A 11 53.11 6.09 0.01
N TYR A 12 52.07 5.58 -0.64
CA TYR A 12 50.69 5.63 -0.17
C TYR A 12 50.52 4.61 0.98
N PHE A 13 50.27 5.09 2.20
CA PHE A 13 50.05 4.25 3.37
C PHE A 13 48.56 3.85 3.40
N LEU A 14 48.26 2.62 2.98
CA LEU A 14 46.91 2.04 3.03
C LEU A 14 46.63 1.57 4.48
N VAL A 15 45.89 2.36 5.25
CA VAL A 15 45.41 1.94 6.58
C VAL A 15 44.14 1.10 6.40
N ILE A 16 44.28 -0.22 6.57
CA ILE A 16 43.15 -1.14 6.65
C ILE A 16 42.65 -1.12 8.10
N ASN A 17 41.54 -0.43 8.36
CA ASN A 17 40.81 -0.59 9.62
C ASN A 17 39.94 -1.85 9.51
N PHE A 18 40.35 -2.92 10.18
CA PHE A 18 39.45 -4.03 10.49
C PHE A 18 38.54 -3.56 11.63
N VAL A 19 37.31 -3.18 11.29
CA VAL A 19 36.22 -3.10 12.26
C VAL A 19 35.70 -4.52 12.44
N LEU A 20 35.98 -5.12 13.60
CA LEU A 20 35.25 -6.30 14.06
C LEU A 20 33.86 -5.82 14.45
N ALA A 21 32.87 -6.11 13.61
CA ALA A 21 31.47 -5.95 13.98
C ALA A 21 31.16 -7.03 15.03
N ASP A 22 30.91 -6.60 16.25
CA ASP A 22 30.28 -7.41 17.27
C ASP A 22 28.80 -7.50 16.91
N GLU A 23 28.41 -8.54 16.17
CA GLU A 23 27.00 -8.87 15.94
C GLU A 23 26.42 -9.47 17.22
N THR A 24 26.13 -8.62 18.21
CA THR A 24 25.22 -8.99 19.28
C THR A 24 23.80 -9.02 18.70
N GLU A 25 23.23 -10.20 18.48
CA GLU A 25 21.81 -10.37 18.18
C GLU A 25 20.98 -9.84 19.36
N GLU A 26 20.38 -8.67 19.19
CA GLU A 26 19.36 -8.16 20.11
C GLU A 26 18.11 -9.05 19.98
N VAL A 27 17.71 -9.68 21.09
CA VAL A 27 16.53 -10.56 21.14
C VAL A 27 15.29 -9.70 21.35
N ILE A 28 14.52 -9.50 20.29
CA ILE A 28 13.38 -8.56 20.29
C ILE A 28 12.06 -9.32 20.18
N SER A 29 11.16 -9.06 21.13
CA SER A 29 9.92 -9.79 21.33
C SER A 29 8.69 -8.90 21.03
N VAL A 30 7.92 -9.27 20.01
CA VAL A 30 6.46 -8.98 19.91
C VAL A 30 5.65 -10.03 20.67
N ALA A 31 6.26 -11.17 21.02
CA ALA A 31 5.57 -12.24 21.72
C ALA A 31 5.26 -11.90 23.19
N SER A 32 5.95 -10.93 23.78
CA SER A 32 5.80 -10.52 25.17
C SER A 32 5.78 -8.99 25.30
N TYR A 33 4.88 -8.51 26.18
CA TYR A 33 4.80 -7.11 26.61
C TYR A 33 6.01 -6.70 27.47
N ILE A 34 6.78 -7.69 27.97
CA ILE A 34 7.96 -7.52 28.81
C ILE A 34 9.18 -7.88 27.96
N ASP A 35 10.19 -7.02 27.94
CA ASP A 35 11.47 -7.33 27.28
C ASP A 35 12.16 -8.47 28.05
N SER A 36 11.94 -9.70 27.60
CA SER A 36 12.54 -10.91 28.18
C SER A 36 13.09 -11.79 27.05
N SER A 37 14.37 -12.09 27.11
CA SER A 37 15.06 -12.98 26.16
C SER A 37 14.63 -14.45 26.28
N GLU A 38 13.98 -14.83 27.40
CA GLU A 38 13.66 -16.22 27.73
C GLU A 38 12.26 -16.69 27.28
N LEU A 39 11.41 -15.80 26.75
CA LEU A 39 10.02 -16.10 26.38
C LEU A 39 9.76 -15.90 24.88
N ASN A 40 10.46 -16.65 24.01
CA ASN A 40 10.17 -16.63 22.57
C ASN A 40 9.87 -18.05 22.06
N ALA A 41 8.63 -18.49 22.27
CA ALA A 41 8.12 -19.76 21.71
C ALA A 41 7.42 -19.58 20.35
N SER A 42 7.08 -18.34 19.96
CA SER A 42 6.37 -18.06 18.71
C SER A 42 7.30 -17.44 17.66
N PRO A 43 7.24 -17.88 16.39
CA PRO A 43 8.09 -17.35 15.33
C PRO A 43 7.70 -15.90 15.02
N VAL A 44 8.62 -14.98 15.32
CA VAL A 44 8.54 -13.56 14.96
C VAL A 44 9.46 -13.33 13.76
N ASP A 45 8.91 -12.79 12.68
CA ASP A 45 9.73 -12.29 11.58
C ASP A 45 10.12 -10.84 11.87
N ILE A 46 11.39 -10.51 11.67
CA ILE A 46 11.91 -9.15 11.85
C ILE A 46 12.40 -8.65 10.50
N ILE A 47 11.90 -7.49 10.09
CA ILE A 47 12.29 -6.80 8.87
C ILE A 47 12.97 -5.51 9.28
N SER A 48 14.28 -5.44 9.06
CA SER A 48 15.06 -4.25 9.39
C SER A 48 14.70 -3.08 8.47
N SER A 49 14.96 -1.84 8.90
CA SER A 49 14.82 -0.66 8.02
C SER A 49 15.66 -0.77 6.74
N GLN A 50 16.82 -1.44 6.78
CA GLN A 50 17.66 -1.63 5.60
C GLN A 50 17.03 -2.63 4.63
N GLU A 51 16.49 -3.73 5.14
CA GLU A 51 15.76 -4.72 4.33
C GLU A 51 14.50 -4.10 3.72
N PHE A 52 13.71 -3.38 4.53
CA PHE A 52 12.54 -2.65 4.06
C PHE A 52 12.88 -1.69 2.91
N LYS A 53 13.94 -0.89 3.05
CA LYS A 53 14.42 0.00 1.97
C LYS A 53 14.85 -0.75 0.71
N ASN A 54 15.40 -1.95 0.86
CA ASN A 54 15.80 -2.79 -0.28
C ASN A 54 14.59 -3.31 -1.07
N LEU A 55 13.41 -3.40 -0.46
CA LEU A 55 12.16 -3.75 -1.15
C LEU A 55 11.72 -2.67 -2.15
N ARG A 56 12.16 -1.41 -1.95
CA ARG A 56 11.83 -0.25 -2.80
C ARG A 56 10.32 -0.04 -2.97
N VAL A 57 9.57 -0.28 -1.91
CA VAL A 57 8.15 0.02 -1.84
C VAL A 57 7.90 1.51 -1.72
N SER A 58 6.77 2.00 -2.22
CA SER A 58 6.39 3.42 -2.14
C SER A 58 5.72 3.78 -0.82
N THR A 59 5.10 2.79 -0.16
CA THR A 59 4.41 2.93 1.13
C THR A 59 4.69 1.73 2.04
N VAL A 60 4.44 1.90 3.34
CA VAL A 60 4.56 0.81 4.32
C VAL A 60 3.58 -0.32 4.02
N ALA A 61 2.38 -0.01 3.54
CA ALA A 61 1.35 -1.00 3.21
C ALA A 61 1.80 -2.01 2.15
N GLU A 62 2.61 -1.56 1.18
CA GLU A 62 3.12 -2.39 0.10
C GLU A 62 4.10 -3.48 0.56
N LEU A 63 4.54 -3.45 1.83
CA LEU A 63 5.24 -4.56 2.46
C LEU A 63 4.51 -5.90 2.27
N SER A 64 3.19 -5.87 2.32
CA SER A 64 2.34 -7.04 2.14
C SER A 64 2.58 -7.78 0.81
N LYS A 65 3.05 -7.09 -0.24
CA LYS A 65 3.42 -7.69 -1.54
C LYS A 65 4.56 -8.71 -1.41
N TYR A 66 5.43 -8.53 -0.41
CA TYR A 66 6.63 -9.35 -0.20
C TYR A 66 6.46 -10.37 0.92
N LEU A 67 5.33 -10.33 1.61
CA LEU A 67 5.03 -11.23 2.72
C LEU A 67 3.96 -12.23 2.29
N SER A 68 4.34 -13.49 2.14
CA SER A 68 3.40 -14.58 1.82
C SER A 68 2.29 -14.70 2.86
N VAL A 69 2.61 -14.45 4.13
CA VAL A 69 1.63 -14.43 5.22
C VAL A 69 0.68 -13.24 5.15
N ALA A 70 1.00 -12.18 4.40
CA ALA A 70 0.14 -11.00 4.28
C ALA A 70 -0.74 -11.02 3.00
N SER A 71 -0.90 -12.19 2.38
CA SER A 71 -1.78 -12.36 1.21
C SER A 71 -3.19 -11.88 1.53
N GLY A 72 -3.78 -11.11 0.62
CA GLY A 72 -5.11 -10.50 0.80
C GLY A 72 -5.10 -9.14 1.51
N SER A 73 -3.93 -8.55 1.80
CA SER A 73 -3.85 -7.19 2.35
C SER A 73 -4.39 -6.11 1.42
N HIS A 74 -5.01 -5.09 2.01
CA HIS A 74 -5.53 -3.91 1.32
C HIS A 74 -4.48 -2.79 1.33
N PHE A 75 -3.45 -2.94 0.49
CA PHE A 75 -2.34 -1.98 0.44
C PHE A 75 -2.52 -0.83 -0.58
N GLN A 76 -3.55 -0.89 -1.43
CA GLN A 76 -3.85 0.14 -2.42
C GLN A 76 -4.96 1.07 -1.92
N THR A 77 -4.72 2.36 -2.02
CA THR A 77 -5.61 3.43 -1.55
C THR A 77 -6.82 3.68 -2.45
N ASN A 78 -6.84 3.16 -3.68
CA ASN A 78 -7.95 3.30 -4.64
C ASN A 78 -8.53 1.94 -5.01
N ALA A 79 -8.97 1.16 -4.01
CA ALA A 79 -9.74 -0.05 -4.29
C ALA A 79 -11.03 0.34 -5.02
N LEU A 80 -11.38 -0.37 -6.09
CA LEU A 80 -12.56 -0.09 -6.93
C LEU A 80 -13.92 -0.24 -6.19
N ASP A 81 -13.88 -0.56 -4.90
CA ASP A 81 -15.04 -0.75 -4.03
C ASP A 81 -15.64 0.56 -3.49
N GLY A 82 -14.91 1.67 -3.56
CA GLY A 82 -15.42 3.00 -3.22
C GLY A 82 -15.65 3.25 -1.71
N VAL A 83 -15.28 2.31 -0.86
CA VAL A 83 -15.15 2.50 0.60
C VAL A 83 -13.69 2.83 0.93
N ASP A 84 -13.45 3.43 2.10
CA ASP A 84 -12.13 3.65 2.69
C ASP A 84 -10.98 4.13 1.78
N GLN A 85 -11.35 4.90 0.75
CA GLN A 85 -10.44 5.45 -0.23
C GLN A 85 -9.40 6.37 0.43
N GLY A 86 -8.14 6.22 0.03
CA GLY A 86 -7.01 6.91 0.63
C GLY A 86 -6.37 6.19 1.82
N MET A 87 -7.00 5.14 2.34
CA MET A 87 -6.47 4.37 3.47
C MET A 87 -5.80 3.08 3.01
N SER A 88 -4.96 2.52 3.86
CA SER A 88 -4.33 1.22 3.59
C SER A 88 -4.16 0.42 4.87
N SER A 89 -4.25 -0.90 4.74
CA SER A 89 -4.07 -1.83 5.84
C SER A 89 -3.19 -3.00 5.41
N ILE A 90 -2.58 -3.65 6.39
CA ILE A 90 -1.88 -4.92 6.19
C ILE A 90 -2.61 -5.97 7.01
N THR A 91 -3.10 -6.99 6.34
CA THR A 91 -3.78 -8.13 6.95
C THR A 91 -2.95 -9.39 6.79
N LEU A 92 -3.07 -10.30 7.75
CA LEU A 92 -2.38 -11.58 7.74
C LEU A 92 -3.37 -12.72 7.41
N ARG A 93 -2.88 -13.74 6.69
CA ARG A 93 -3.55 -14.99 6.33
C ARG A 93 -4.83 -14.84 5.50
N GLY A 94 -4.99 -13.73 4.78
CA GLY A 94 -6.21 -13.44 4.03
C GLY A 94 -7.43 -13.26 4.93
N LEU A 95 -7.22 -12.97 6.22
CA LEU A 95 -8.28 -12.55 7.12
C LEU A 95 -8.53 -11.05 6.96
N ASP A 96 -9.70 -10.62 7.42
CA ASP A 96 -10.15 -9.24 7.26
C ASP A 96 -9.39 -8.23 8.17
N HIS A 97 -9.61 -6.93 7.95
CA HIS A 97 -8.90 -5.78 8.48
C HIS A 97 -8.85 -5.77 10.02
N ALA A 98 -9.94 -6.17 10.67
CA ALA A 98 -10.01 -6.24 12.13
C ALA A 98 -9.33 -7.49 12.73
N SER A 99 -8.88 -8.43 11.91
CA SER A 99 -8.26 -9.67 12.39
C SER A 99 -6.76 -9.55 12.63
N THR A 100 -6.12 -8.48 12.17
CA THR A 100 -4.68 -8.24 12.35
C THR A 100 -4.46 -7.02 13.23
N LEU A 101 -3.75 -7.20 14.34
CA LEU A 101 -3.44 -6.09 15.22
C LEU A 101 -2.21 -5.32 14.72
N ILE A 102 -2.37 -4.02 14.49
CA ILE A 102 -1.29 -3.12 14.15
C ILE A 102 -0.89 -2.28 15.38
N LEU A 103 0.39 -2.32 15.69
CA LEU A 103 1.02 -1.57 16.77
C LEU A 103 2.07 -0.62 16.22
N ILE A 104 2.22 0.54 16.85
CA ILE A 104 3.38 1.42 16.67
C ILE A 104 4.08 1.50 18.01
N ASN A 105 5.34 1.09 18.07
CA ASN A 105 6.14 1.02 19.30
C ASN A 105 5.43 0.26 20.44
N LYS A 106 4.86 -0.90 20.12
CA LYS A 106 4.06 -1.75 21.05
C LYS A 106 2.78 -1.09 21.58
N LYS A 107 2.31 0.02 20.98
CA LYS A 107 1.08 0.72 21.37
C LYS A 107 0.01 0.63 20.29
N ARG A 108 -1.23 0.35 20.75
CA ARG A 108 -2.44 0.38 19.91
C ARG A 108 -2.67 1.79 19.38
N GLN A 109 -3.11 1.87 18.14
CA GLN A 109 -3.41 3.12 17.45
C GLN A 109 -4.92 3.36 17.36
N THR A 110 -5.30 4.57 16.99
CA THR A 110 -6.69 4.93 16.73
C THR A 110 -7.16 4.34 15.41
N HIS A 111 -8.41 3.91 15.36
CA HIS A 111 -9.01 3.43 14.12
C HIS A 111 -8.99 4.50 13.02
N SER A 112 -8.99 4.04 11.79
CA SER A 112 -9.22 4.81 10.58
C SER A 112 -10.49 5.66 10.68
N GLY A 113 -10.49 6.79 9.98
CA GLY A 113 -11.65 7.70 9.93
C GLY A 113 -12.87 7.12 9.20
N THR A 114 -12.69 6.03 8.45
CA THR A 114 -13.75 5.29 7.76
C THR A 114 -13.58 3.80 8.03
N PRO A 115 -14.68 3.05 8.24
CA PRO A 115 -14.63 1.60 8.36
C PRO A 115 -14.29 0.94 7.01
N SER A 116 -13.94 -0.35 7.05
CA SER A 116 -13.81 -1.22 5.87
C SER A 116 -15.17 -1.43 5.17
N ASN A 117 -15.13 -2.11 4.01
CA ASN A 117 -16.31 -2.50 3.23
C ASN A 117 -17.39 -3.22 4.08
N GLU A 118 -16.98 -4.01 5.06
CA GLU A 118 -17.84 -4.84 5.91
C GLU A 118 -18.18 -4.16 7.26
N GLY A 119 -17.69 -2.93 7.47
CA GLY A 119 -18.06 -2.07 8.59
C GLY A 119 -17.11 -2.16 9.80
N GLU A 120 -16.00 -2.87 9.70
CA GLU A 120 -15.01 -3.02 10.75
C GLU A 120 -14.11 -1.79 10.91
N GLY A 121 -13.64 -1.56 12.14
CA GLY A 121 -12.60 -0.58 12.42
C GLY A 121 -11.21 -1.20 12.29
N TYR A 122 -10.28 -0.50 11.66
CA TYR A 122 -8.90 -0.96 11.48
C TYR A 122 -7.92 0.21 11.59
N ILE A 123 -6.61 -0.06 11.52
CA ILE A 123 -5.57 0.99 11.60
C ILE A 123 -5.06 1.29 10.19
N ASP A 124 -5.14 2.56 9.78
CA ASP A 124 -4.52 3.01 8.54
C ASP A 124 -3.00 3.08 8.71
N VAL A 125 -2.24 2.27 7.97
CA VAL A 125 -0.78 2.24 8.07
C VAL A 125 -0.10 3.41 7.38
N ASN A 126 -0.82 4.22 6.59
CA ASN A 126 -0.28 5.43 5.98
C ASN A 126 0.10 6.50 7.01
N ILE A 127 -0.36 6.37 8.26
CA ILE A 127 0.05 7.27 9.36
C ILE A 127 1.53 7.12 9.75
N ILE A 128 2.19 6.03 9.31
CA ILE A 128 3.56 5.70 9.70
C ILE A 128 4.54 6.28 8.67
N PRO A 129 5.37 7.28 9.04
CA PRO A 129 6.41 7.77 8.15
C PRO A 129 7.47 6.70 7.94
N GLU A 130 7.70 6.27 6.70
CA GLU A 130 8.75 5.29 6.36
C GLU A 130 10.13 5.72 6.90
N ILE A 131 10.43 7.03 6.83
CA ILE A 131 11.73 7.55 7.29
C ILE A 131 11.96 7.38 8.80
N ALA A 132 10.87 7.25 9.58
CA ALA A 132 10.92 7.02 11.02
C ALA A 132 11.11 5.55 11.39
N LEU A 133 10.91 4.63 10.44
CA LEU A 133 10.89 3.20 10.66
C LEU A 133 12.30 2.67 10.96
N GLU A 134 12.45 1.98 12.09
CA GLU A 134 13.67 1.30 12.49
C GLU A 134 13.62 -0.19 12.11
N ARG A 135 12.51 -0.84 12.43
CA ARG A 135 12.22 -2.24 12.09
C ARG A 135 10.72 -2.52 12.16
N ILE A 136 10.31 -3.61 11.52
CA ILE A 136 8.96 -4.16 11.57
C ILE A 136 9.08 -5.56 12.16
N GLU A 137 8.23 -5.85 13.12
CA GLU A 137 8.18 -7.16 13.76
C GLU A 137 6.81 -7.78 13.51
N ILE A 138 6.79 -9.01 13.03
CA ILE A 138 5.57 -9.70 12.62
C ILE A 138 5.46 -10.98 13.42
N LEU A 139 4.56 -10.96 14.41
CA LEU A 139 4.14 -12.14 15.11
C LEU A 139 3.07 -12.84 14.26
N LYS A 140 3.47 -13.94 13.66
CA LYS A 140 2.54 -14.76 12.87
C LYS A 140 1.60 -15.54 13.78
N ASP A 141 1.86 -15.72 15.06
CA ASP A 141 0.95 -16.48 15.92
C ASP A 141 -0.26 -15.63 16.34
N GLY A 142 -1.42 -16.28 16.50
CA GLY A 142 -2.60 -15.60 17.06
C GLY A 142 -2.31 -15.24 18.51
N ALA A 143 -2.47 -13.96 18.86
CA ALA A 143 -2.03 -13.42 20.15
C ALA A 143 -3.19 -12.79 20.94
N THR A 144 -4.40 -13.32 20.76
CA THR A 144 -5.62 -12.76 21.36
C THR A 144 -5.63 -12.75 22.88
N SER A 145 -4.95 -13.72 23.52
CA SER A 145 -4.80 -13.79 24.97
C SER A 145 -3.96 -12.65 25.54
N LEU A 146 -2.99 -12.13 24.78
CA LEU A 146 -2.07 -11.08 25.22
C LEU A 146 -2.52 -9.70 24.75
N TYR A 147 -3.02 -9.63 23.52
CA TYR A 147 -3.29 -8.37 22.86
C TYR A 147 -4.78 -8.07 22.68
N GLY A 148 -5.68 -9.04 22.83
CA GLY A 148 -7.13 -8.87 22.68
C GLY A 148 -7.70 -9.33 21.34
N SER A 149 -8.98 -9.06 21.10
CA SER A 149 -9.77 -9.62 20.00
C SER A 149 -9.19 -9.41 18.60
N ASP A 150 -8.43 -8.34 18.38
CA ASP A 150 -7.96 -7.96 17.04
C ASP A 150 -6.71 -8.74 16.60
N ALA A 151 -6.11 -9.53 17.50
CA ALA A 151 -4.89 -10.29 17.24
C ALA A 151 -5.18 -11.76 16.84
N VAL A 152 -6.24 -12.03 16.08
CA VAL A 152 -6.61 -13.39 15.62
C VAL A 152 -5.63 -13.90 14.58
N ALA A 153 -5.38 -13.08 13.56
CA ALA A 153 -4.48 -13.38 12.45
C ALA A 153 -3.01 -13.20 12.81
N GLY A 154 -2.72 -12.40 13.84
CA GLY A 154 -1.37 -12.09 14.30
C GLY A 154 -1.23 -10.62 14.69
N VAL A 155 0.02 -10.21 14.90
CA VAL A 155 0.38 -8.84 15.31
C VAL A 155 1.50 -8.33 14.43
N ILE A 156 1.36 -7.10 13.94
CA ILE A 156 2.41 -6.36 13.25
C ILE A 156 2.77 -5.16 14.11
N ASN A 157 4.03 -5.08 14.53
CA ASN A 157 4.54 -3.99 15.33
C ASN A 157 5.58 -3.18 14.52
N PHE A 158 5.25 -1.93 14.25
CA PHE A 158 6.15 -0.97 13.61
C PHE A 158 6.93 -0.23 14.68
N ASN A 159 8.24 -0.45 14.72
CA ASN A 159 9.13 0.24 15.65
C ASN A 159 9.76 1.42 14.94
N THR A 160 9.57 2.60 15.52
CA THR A 160 10.22 3.83 15.05
C THR A 160 11.48 4.09 15.85
N TYR A 161 12.46 4.80 15.28
CA TYR A 161 13.66 5.20 16.00
C TYR A 161 13.32 5.90 17.32
N ARG A 162 13.82 5.36 18.44
CA ARG A 162 13.67 5.97 19.77
C ARG A 162 14.79 6.94 20.10
N ALA A 163 15.95 6.73 19.51
CA ALA A 163 17.11 7.61 19.57
C ALA A 163 17.65 7.78 18.15
N PHE A 164 17.85 9.02 17.75
CA PHE A 164 18.45 9.39 16.47
C PHE A 164 19.19 10.69 16.71
N ASP A 165 20.43 10.81 16.23
CA ASP A 165 21.20 12.04 16.36
C ASP A 165 21.52 12.60 14.98
N GLY A 166 21.00 13.80 14.71
CA GLY A 166 21.22 14.53 13.47
C GLY A 166 19.99 14.61 12.57
N LEU A 167 20.24 14.81 11.28
CA LEU A 167 19.24 15.06 10.25
C LEU A 167 19.37 14.04 9.12
N ARG A 168 18.26 13.41 8.73
CA ARG A 168 18.16 12.56 7.55
C ARG A 168 17.07 13.10 6.64
N ILE A 169 17.39 13.24 5.36
CA ILE A 169 16.46 13.63 4.32
C ILE A 169 16.42 12.49 3.31
N SER A 170 15.21 12.11 2.88
CA SER A 170 14.97 11.12 1.84
C SER A 170 14.09 11.73 0.77
N ALA A 171 14.44 11.51 -0.50
CA ALA A 171 13.59 11.86 -1.62
C ALA A 171 13.61 10.71 -2.61
N ALA A 172 12.43 10.30 -3.08
CA ALA A 172 12.31 9.25 -4.09
C ALA A 172 11.28 9.65 -5.15
N SER A 173 11.50 9.15 -6.36
CA SER A 173 10.57 9.26 -7.48
C SER A 173 10.52 7.91 -8.18
N GLN A 174 9.33 7.35 -8.28
CA GLN A 174 9.06 6.07 -8.95
C GLN A 174 8.06 6.33 -10.06
N LYS A 175 8.32 5.79 -11.25
CA LYS A 175 7.45 5.91 -12.41
C LYS A 175 7.17 4.53 -12.97
N THR A 176 5.95 4.32 -13.42
CA THR A 176 5.60 3.08 -14.12
C THR A 176 6.37 2.97 -15.45
N SER A 177 6.75 1.75 -15.82
CA SER A 177 7.38 1.49 -17.13
C SER A 177 6.40 1.69 -18.30
N SER A 178 5.11 1.59 -18.00
CA SER A 178 4.00 1.71 -18.94
C SER A 178 3.01 2.72 -18.37
N TYR A 179 2.42 3.54 -19.25
CA TYR A 179 1.45 4.59 -18.89
C TYR A 179 2.05 5.70 -18.00
N ASN A 180 1.22 6.65 -17.56
CA ASN A 180 1.71 7.89 -16.95
C ASN A 180 1.36 8.00 -15.45
N GLN A 181 1.88 7.08 -14.65
CA GLN A 181 1.75 7.10 -13.19
C GLN A 181 3.11 7.35 -12.54
N THR A 182 3.16 8.27 -11.58
CA THR A 182 4.37 8.66 -10.84
C THR A 182 4.08 8.84 -9.35
N ASP A 183 4.92 8.23 -8.53
CA ASP A 183 4.98 8.42 -7.08
C ASP A 183 6.22 9.24 -6.72
N ASN A 184 6.03 10.31 -5.95
CA ASN A 184 7.10 11.13 -5.42
C ASN A 184 6.97 11.19 -3.90
N SER A 185 8.03 10.84 -3.19
CA SER A 185 8.06 10.91 -1.73
C SER A 185 9.19 11.80 -1.23
N LEU A 186 8.92 12.51 -0.14
CA LEU A 186 9.87 13.32 0.60
C LEU A 186 9.74 12.98 2.08
N GLY A 187 10.87 12.69 2.72
CA GLY A 187 10.94 12.40 4.15
C GLY A 187 12.02 13.24 4.82
N VAL A 188 11.73 13.72 6.03
CA VAL A 188 12.69 14.40 6.90
C VAL A 188 12.60 13.75 8.28
N LEU A 189 13.75 13.37 8.83
CA LEU A 189 13.89 12.84 10.18
C LEU A 189 14.95 13.66 10.89
N TYR A 190 14.59 14.20 12.05
CA TYR A 190 15.50 14.95 12.91
C TYR A 190 15.42 14.37 14.32
N GLY A 191 16.56 14.24 14.97
CA GLY A 191 16.62 13.77 16.34
C GLY A 191 17.83 14.31 17.06
N GLY A 192 17.75 14.26 18.38
CA GLY A 192 18.85 14.61 19.26
C GLY A 192 18.52 14.33 20.72
N ASN A 193 19.44 14.74 21.58
CA ASN A 193 19.29 14.65 23.02
C ASN A 193 18.89 16.01 23.59
N ALA A 194 17.82 16.07 24.39
CA ALA A 194 17.39 17.27 25.10
C ALA A 194 16.75 16.87 26.44
N PHE A 195 17.04 17.64 27.51
CA PHE A 195 16.47 17.44 28.85
C PHE A 195 16.63 16.02 29.40
N ASP A 196 17.84 15.43 29.28
CA ASP A 196 18.14 14.04 29.66
C ASP A 196 17.28 12.97 28.94
N GLY A 197 16.66 13.33 27.82
CA GLY A 197 15.87 12.44 26.97
C GLY A 197 16.29 12.49 25.51
N ASN A 198 15.94 11.43 24.78
CA ASN A 198 16.03 11.40 23.32
C ASN A 198 14.72 11.89 22.73
N PHE A 199 14.79 12.68 21.67
CA PHE A 199 13.62 13.00 20.85
C PHE A 199 13.91 12.70 19.39
N VAL A 200 12.88 12.26 18.69
CA VAL A 200 12.91 11.99 17.25
C VAL A 200 11.62 12.53 16.65
N VAL A 201 11.77 13.33 15.59
CA VAL A 201 10.68 13.93 14.84
C VAL A 201 10.81 13.51 13.39
N ALA A 202 9.74 12.97 12.83
CA ALA A 202 9.67 12.55 11.45
C ALA A 202 8.52 13.24 10.72
N LEU A 203 8.78 13.66 9.49
CA LEU A 203 7.79 14.20 8.57
C LEU A 203 7.95 13.47 7.24
N SER A 204 6.83 13.08 6.64
CA SER A 204 6.80 12.47 5.31
C SER A 204 5.65 13.01 4.50
N ALA A 205 5.89 13.20 3.20
CA ALA A 205 4.89 13.55 2.21
C ALA A 205 5.02 12.59 1.02
N LEU A 206 3.89 12.07 0.57
CA LEU A 206 3.79 11.24 -0.62
C LEU A 206 2.80 11.91 -1.57
N ASN A 207 3.22 12.11 -2.82
CA ASN A 207 2.37 12.56 -3.91
C ASN A 207 2.35 11.48 -4.99
N ARG A 208 1.17 10.90 -5.22
CA ARG A 208 0.91 9.82 -6.17
C ARG A 208 -0.02 10.33 -7.24
N SER A 209 0.42 10.31 -8.50
CA SER A 209 -0.46 10.64 -9.63
C SER A 209 -1.39 9.46 -9.93
N PRO A 210 -2.60 9.70 -10.45
CA PRO A 210 -3.51 8.62 -10.82
C PRO A 210 -2.95 7.79 -11.99
N LEU A 211 -3.33 6.51 -12.03
CA LEU A 211 -3.23 5.65 -13.21
C LEU A 211 -4.64 5.41 -13.76
N ASN A 212 -5.09 6.29 -14.65
CA ASN A 212 -6.42 6.20 -15.21
C ASN A 212 -6.56 4.93 -16.07
N ALA A 213 -7.63 4.17 -15.86
CA ALA A 213 -7.89 2.96 -16.64
C ALA A 213 -8.05 3.25 -18.14
N SER A 214 -8.47 4.46 -18.52
CA SER A 214 -8.56 4.93 -19.91
C SER A 214 -7.21 4.97 -20.64
N GLU A 215 -6.09 5.06 -19.91
CA GLU A 215 -4.76 5.00 -20.50
C GLU A 215 -4.33 3.56 -20.84
N ILE A 216 -5.03 2.55 -20.31
CA ILE A 216 -4.68 1.13 -20.46
C ILE A 216 -5.59 0.45 -21.51
N PRO A 217 -5.05 0.12 -22.71
CA PRO A 217 -5.82 -0.55 -23.75
C PRO A 217 -6.40 -1.87 -23.26
N LYS A 218 -7.61 -2.20 -23.75
CA LYS A 218 -8.34 -3.45 -23.44
C LYS A 218 -8.83 -3.62 -22.00
N ILE A 219 -8.57 -2.68 -21.09
CA ILE A 219 -9.18 -2.69 -19.75
C ILE A 219 -10.43 -1.82 -19.76
N ALA A 220 -10.27 -0.51 -20.02
CA ALA A 220 -11.38 0.43 -19.95
C ALA A 220 -12.50 0.15 -20.95
N GLU A 221 -12.15 -0.23 -22.18
CA GLU A 221 -13.09 -0.52 -23.28
C GLU A 221 -14.05 -1.68 -22.96
N LEU A 222 -13.65 -2.61 -22.08
CA LEU A 222 -14.45 -3.76 -21.70
C LEU A 222 -15.34 -3.48 -20.47
N GLY A 223 -15.17 -2.34 -19.80
CA GLY A 223 -15.98 -1.89 -18.68
C GLY A 223 -17.34 -1.37 -19.14
N LEU A 224 -18.14 -2.24 -19.76
CA LEU A 224 -19.49 -1.95 -20.23
C LEU A 224 -20.52 -2.52 -19.24
N SER A 225 -21.33 -1.65 -18.67
CA SER A 225 -22.37 -2.04 -17.72
C SER A 225 -23.41 -2.91 -18.44
N GLY A 226 -23.80 -4.01 -17.79
CA GLY A 226 -24.95 -4.80 -18.23
C GLY A 226 -26.30 -4.08 -18.02
N LEU A 227 -26.27 -3.00 -17.23
CA LEU A 227 -27.41 -2.15 -16.92
C LEU A 227 -27.43 -0.97 -17.89
N GLY A 228 -28.56 -0.82 -18.57
CA GLY A 228 -28.87 0.30 -19.45
C GLY A 228 -30.37 0.27 -19.77
N ASN A 229 -30.88 1.32 -20.40
CA ASN A 229 -32.31 1.47 -20.74
C ASN A 229 -32.72 0.58 -21.93
N SER A 230 -32.34 -0.70 -21.90
CA SER A 230 -32.75 -1.70 -22.89
C SER A 230 -33.85 -2.57 -22.30
N PHE A 231 -34.82 -2.97 -23.11
CA PHE A 231 -35.87 -3.90 -22.69
C PHE A 231 -36.05 -5.05 -23.68
N LYS A 232 -36.74 -6.09 -23.23
CA LYS A 232 -37.03 -7.28 -24.03
C LYS A 232 -38.51 -7.32 -24.37
N ILE A 233 -38.80 -7.52 -25.65
CA ILE A 233 -40.15 -7.61 -26.18
C ILE A 233 -40.76 -8.97 -25.81
N THR A 234 -41.91 -8.97 -25.17
CA THR A 234 -42.61 -10.19 -24.73
C THR A 234 -43.56 -10.75 -25.80
N ALA A 235 -44.01 -9.93 -26.75
CA ALA A 235 -44.86 -10.31 -27.88
C ALA A 235 -44.59 -9.39 -29.08
N SER A 236 -44.71 -9.90 -30.30
CA SER A 236 -44.48 -9.10 -31.51
C SER A 236 -45.49 -7.96 -31.60
N ASP A 237 -45.01 -6.75 -31.88
CA ASP A 237 -45.84 -5.53 -31.95
C ASP A 237 -45.20 -4.51 -32.90
N THR A 238 -46.00 -3.56 -33.39
CA THR A 238 -45.56 -2.48 -34.27
C THR A 238 -45.99 -1.13 -33.71
N LEU A 239 -45.00 -0.31 -33.36
CA LEU A 239 -45.20 1.07 -32.89
C LEU A 239 -45.12 2.04 -34.07
N THR A 240 -46.15 2.87 -34.23
CA THR A 240 -46.29 3.81 -35.36
C THR A 240 -45.69 5.19 -35.10
N SER A 241 -45.44 5.57 -33.84
CA SER A 241 -44.85 6.85 -33.48
C SER A 241 -44.10 6.79 -32.14
N GLY A 242 -43.30 7.84 -31.86
CA GLY A 242 -42.48 7.95 -30.66
C GLY A 242 -41.02 7.50 -30.85
N PRO A 243 -40.19 7.62 -29.80
CA PRO A 243 -38.76 7.30 -29.88
C PRO A 243 -38.48 5.83 -30.21
N TYR A 244 -39.41 4.93 -29.90
CA TYR A 244 -39.35 3.49 -30.18
C TYR A 244 -40.25 3.07 -31.36
N ALA A 245 -40.50 3.95 -32.34
CA ALA A 245 -41.28 3.57 -33.52
C ALA A 245 -40.54 2.49 -34.33
N GLY A 246 -41.25 1.40 -34.68
CA GLY A 246 -40.64 0.24 -35.33
C GLY A 246 -41.51 -1.03 -35.23
N SER A 247 -41.13 -2.06 -35.98
CA SER A 247 -41.74 -3.39 -35.86
C SER A 247 -40.81 -4.33 -35.11
N TYR A 248 -41.35 -5.04 -34.13
CA TYR A 248 -40.59 -5.86 -33.19
C TYR A 248 -41.08 -7.30 -33.15
N SER A 249 -40.14 -8.23 -32.96
CA SER A 249 -40.44 -9.66 -32.79
C SER A 249 -40.38 -10.09 -31.32
N VAL A 250 -41.12 -11.13 -30.98
CA VAL A 250 -41.02 -11.78 -29.66
C VAL A 250 -39.58 -12.11 -29.30
N ASN A 251 -39.20 -11.88 -28.04
CA ASN A 251 -37.86 -12.06 -27.48
C ASN A 251 -36.75 -11.14 -28.03
N GLN A 252 -37.07 -10.17 -28.90
CA GLN A 252 -36.11 -9.18 -29.34
C GLN A 252 -35.72 -8.24 -28.17
N THR A 253 -34.43 -7.92 -28.05
CA THR A 253 -33.95 -6.89 -27.11
C THR A 253 -33.77 -5.59 -27.87
N ILE A 254 -34.34 -4.51 -27.35
CA ILE A 254 -34.34 -3.19 -27.96
C ILE A 254 -33.49 -2.25 -27.09
N PRO A 255 -32.45 -1.61 -27.65
CA PRO A 255 -31.68 -0.59 -26.95
C PRO A 255 -32.46 0.73 -26.87
N ASP A 256 -32.05 1.60 -25.96
CA ASP A 256 -32.51 3.00 -25.92
C ASP A 256 -32.18 3.71 -27.24
N PRO A 257 -33.18 4.30 -27.95
CA PRO A 257 -33.00 5.09 -29.17
C PRO A 257 -32.05 6.27 -28.97
N SER A 258 -32.02 6.85 -27.77
CA SER A 258 -31.13 7.95 -27.39
C SER A 258 -29.87 7.46 -26.67
N CYS A 259 -29.52 6.18 -26.78
CA CYS A 259 -28.40 5.59 -26.05
C CYS A 259 -27.09 6.39 -26.18
N ILE A 260 -26.71 6.72 -27.41
CA ILE A 260 -25.45 7.42 -27.70
C ILE A 260 -25.53 8.87 -27.21
N ASP A 261 -26.65 9.54 -27.44
CA ASP A 261 -26.88 10.92 -27.00
C ASP A 261 -26.83 11.05 -25.46
N ASN A 262 -27.27 10.00 -24.75
CA ASN A 262 -27.22 9.90 -23.30
C ASN A 262 -25.83 9.45 -22.76
N GLY A 263 -24.82 9.33 -23.62
CA GLY A 263 -23.46 8.93 -23.24
C GLY A 263 -23.28 7.42 -23.03
N GLY A 264 -24.21 6.61 -23.52
CA GLY A 264 -24.12 5.15 -23.57
C GLY A 264 -23.42 4.64 -24.83
N VAL A 265 -23.16 3.33 -24.84
CA VAL A 265 -22.54 2.59 -25.94
C VAL A 265 -23.46 1.45 -26.34
N ILE A 266 -23.76 1.34 -27.63
CA ILE A 266 -24.52 0.21 -28.18
C ILE A 266 -23.55 -0.97 -28.33
N ALA A 267 -23.78 -2.04 -27.58
CA ALA A 267 -22.97 -3.25 -27.62
C ALA A 267 -23.88 -4.48 -27.74
N GLY A 268 -23.93 -5.05 -28.95
CA GLY A 268 -24.93 -6.06 -29.30
C GLY A 268 -26.33 -5.43 -29.35
N PRO A 269 -27.38 -6.12 -28.85
CA PRO A 269 -28.75 -5.62 -28.92
C PRO A 269 -29.13 -4.70 -27.73
N ARG A 270 -28.13 -4.23 -26.95
CA ARG A 270 -28.35 -3.43 -25.74
C ARG A 270 -27.60 -2.11 -25.79
N CYS A 271 -28.24 -1.09 -25.24
CA CYS A 271 -27.58 0.09 -24.74
C CYS A 271 -26.89 -0.25 -23.41
N LYS A 272 -25.60 0.03 -23.33
CA LYS A 272 -24.76 -0.15 -22.14
C LYS A 272 -24.12 1.18 -21.75
N PHE A 273 -23.61 1.27 -20.55
CA PHE A 273 -22.85 2.43 -20.09
C PHE A 273 -21.37 2.08 -19.99
N LEU A 274 -20.49 2.85 -20.63
CA LEU A 274 -19.05 2.68 -20.53
C LEU A 274 -18.56 3.34 -19.25
N TYR A 275 -18.30 2.51 -18.25
CA TYR A 275 -17.83 2.94 -16.94
C TYR A 275 -16.34 2.65 -16.74
N GLY A 276 -15.74 1.77 -17.55
CA GLY A 276 -14.34 1.39 -17.45
C GLY A 276 -13.34 2.54 -17.57
N GLU A 277 -13.64 3.59 -18.33
CA GLU A 277 -12.78 4.78 -18.45
C GLU A 277 -12.81 5.70 -17.23
N ARG A 278 -13.76 5.48 -16.31
CA ARG A 278 -14.00 6.37 -15.16
C ARG A 278 -13.23 5.96 -13.91
N PHE A 279 -12.50 4.86 -13.97
CA PHE A 279 -11.76 4.35 -12.82
C PHE A 279 -10.30 4.73 -12.84
N ASN A 280 -9.78 4.86 -11.63
CA ASN A 280 -8.36 4.95 -11.36
C ASN A 280 -7.88 3.62 -10.80
N ILE A 281 -6.75 3.11 -11.28
CA ILE A 281 -6.18 1.83 -10.84
C ILE A 281 -5.27 2.03 -9.62
N VAL A 282 -4.73 3.24 -9.44
CA VAL A 282 -3.73 3.57 -8.41
C VAL A 282 -4.08 4.89 -7.74
#